data_AF-A0A432RBM8-F1
#
_entry.id   AF-A0A432RBM8-F1
#
_cell.length_a   1.000
_cell.length_b   1.000
_cell.length_c   1.000
_cell.angle_alpha   90.00
_cell.angle_beta   90.00
_cell.angle_gamma   90.00
#
_symmetry.space_group_name_H-M   'P 1'
#
loop_
_entity.id
_entity.type
_entity.pdbx_description
1 polymer ?
#
loop_
_entity_poly.entity_id
_entity_poly.type
_entity_poly.pdbx_seq_one_letter_code
_entity_poly.pdbx_strand_id
1 'polypeptide(L)' 'KYIETDDTIEIFEHPNKIRRRIFNKLRQLVEEEREIDREVRRRIKSYSKKIVEGTPEWKILYNRIYEDALKRRGLM' A
#
# COMPACT_ATOMS: atom_id res chain seq x y z
N LYS A 1 3.91 -20.79 -19.08
CA LYS A 1 5.32 -21.20 -18.96
C LYS A 1 5.64 -21.26 -17.47
N TYR A 2 6.11 -22.39 -16.94
CA TYR A 2 6.52 -22.48 -15.54
C TYR A 2 7.89 -21.81 -15.38
N ILE A 3 8.17 -21.20 -14.23
CA ILE A 3 9.48 -20.58 -13.99
C ILE A 3 10.62 -21.61 -14.05
N GLU A 4 10.32 -22.87 -13.80
CA GLU A 4 11.24 -24.01 -13.89
C GLU A 4 11.60 -24.39 -15.34
N THR A 5 10.78 -23.96 -16.30
CA THR A 5 10.97 -24.24 -17.74
C THR A 5 11.58 -23.04 -18.48
N ASP A 6 12.11 -22.07 -17.75
CA ASP A 6 12.72 -20.88 -18.31
C ASP A 6 14.23 -20.89 -18.08
N ASP A 7 14.96 -21.19 -19.15
CA ASP A 7 16.43 -21.33 -19.15
C ASP A 7 17.16 -20.02 -18.79
N THR A 8 16.44 -18.89 -18.73
CA THR A 8 16.98 -17.60 -18.30
C THR A 8 16.93 -17.38 -16.79
N ILE A 9 16.32 -18.30 -16.02
CA ILE A 9 16.06 -18.14 -14.59
C ILE A 9 16.74 -19.27 -13.81
N GLU A 10 17.68 -18.89 -12.94
CA GLU A 10 18.29 -19.82 -11.99
C GLU A 10 17.51 -19.83 -10.67
N ILE A 11 17.11 -21.03 -10.22
CA ILE A 11 16.24 -21.21 -9.06
C ILE A 11 17.02 -21.79 -7.88
N PHE A 12 17.20 -20.98 -6.82
CA PHE A 12 17.95 -21.36 -5.61
C PHE A 12 17.07 -21.93 -4.48
N GLU A 13 15.74 -21.81 -4.58
CA GLU A 13 14.77 -22.31 -3.58
C GLU A 13 13.57 -22.94 -4.28
N HIS A 14 12.87 -23.87 -3.62
CA HIS A 14 11.67 -24.50 -4.20
C HIS A 14 10.65 -23.44 -4.67
N PRO A 15 10.14 -23.51 -5.92
CA PRO A 15 9.20 -22.52 -6.49
C PRO A 15 7.98 -22.20 -5.63
N ASN A 16 7.43 -23.19 -4.92
CA ASN A 16 6.33 -22.98 -3.99
C ASN A 16 6.69 -22.06 -2.82
N LYS A 17 7.92 -22.16 -2.31
CA LYS A 17 8.44 -21.30 -1.24
C LYS A 17 8.65 -19.88 -1.75
N ILE A 18 9.22 -19.73 -2.95
CA ILE A 18 9.37 -18.43 -3.64
C ILE A 18 7.99 -17.78 -3.83
N ARG A 19 7.04 -18.50 -4.42
CA ARG A 19 5.66 -18.04 -4.63
C ARG A 19 5.02 -17.57 -3.33
N ARG A 20 5.15 -18.34 -2.24
CA ARG A 20 4.56 -17.98 -0.94
C ARG A 20 5.21 -16.73 -0.34
N ARG A 21 6.53 -16.58 -0.46
CA ARG A 21 7.26 -15.37 -0.01
C ARG A 21 6.79 -14.13 -0.77
N ILE A 22 6.71 -14.22 -2.10
CA ILE A 22 6.22 -13.13 -2.95
C ILE A 22 4.79 -12.76 -2.56
N PHE A 23 3.90 -13.76 -2.46
CA PHE A 23 2.50 -13.53 -2.10
C PHE A 23 2.35 -12.88 -0.72
N ASN A 24 3.10 -13.35 0.27
CA ASN A 24 3.08 -12.77 1.61
C ASN A 24 3.59 -11.32 1.60
N LYS A 25 4.66 -11.03 0.84
CA LYS A 25 5.18 -9.67 0.73
C LYS A 25 4.17 -8.74 0.04
N LEU A 26 3.55 -9.18 -1.04
CA LEU A 26 2.49 -8.44 -1.72
C LEU A 26 1.29 -8.19 -0.79
N ARG A 27 0.86 -9.20 -0.04
CA ARG A 27 -0.21 -9.05 0.94
C ARG A 27 0.13 -8.00 2.01
N GLN A 28 1.35 -8.02 2.52
CA GLN A 28 1.80 -7.03 3.51
C GLN A 28 1.76 -5.61 2.94
N LEU A 29 2.25 -5.42 1.71
CA LEU A 29 2.22 -4.11 1.04
C LEU A 29 0.77 -3.60 0.84
N VAL A 30 -0.14 -4.48 0.44
CA VAL A 30 -1.56 -4.12 0.28
C VAL A 30 -2.21 -3.76 1.62
N GLU A 31 -1.88 -4.46 2.70
CA GLU A 31 -2.41 -4.14 4.02
C GLU A 31 -1.88 -2.80 4.55
N GLU A 32 -0.58 -2.55 4.37
CA GLU A 32 0.06 -1.27 4.73
C GLU A 32 -0.60 -0.09 3.99
N GLU A 33 -0.84 -0.23 2.69
CA GLU A 33 -1.57 0.77 1.90
C GLU A 33 -2.98 1.03 2.46
N ARG A 34 -3.71 -0.03 2.81
CA ARG A 34 -5.05 0.09 3.41
C ARG A 34 -5.03 0.73 4.79
N GLU A 35 -3.99 0.51 5.57
CA GLU A 35 -3.81 1.16 6.87
C GLU A 35 -3.56 2.66 6.71
N ILE A 36 -2.73 3.05 5.74
CA ILE A 36 -2.46 4.45 5.40
C ILE A 36 -3.76 5.14 4.96
N ASP A 37 -4.50 4.59 4.00
CA ASP A 37 -5.79 5.16 3.55
C ASP A 37 -6.79 5.32 4.72
N ARG A 38 -6.92 4.29 5.58
CA ARG A 38 -7.79 4.35 6.77
C ARG A 38 -7.36 5.46 7.74
N GLU A 39 -6.06 5.61 7.98
CA GLU A 39 -5.52 6.67 8.83
C GLU A 39 -5.86 8.05 8.26
N VAL A 40 -5.63 8.26 6.96
CA VAL A 40 -5.90 9.53 6.27
C VAL A 40 -7.38 9.88 6.36
N ARG A 41 -8.28 8.95 6.02
CA ARG A 41 -9.74 9.15 6.11
C ARG A 41 -10.19 9.45 7.54
N ARG A 42 -9.61 8.78 8.54
CA ARG A 42 -9.91 9.04 9.95
C ARG A 42 -9.48 10.44 10.37
N ARG A 43 -8.29 10.89 9.96
CA ARG A 43 -7.81 12.25 10.21
C ARG A 43 -8.74 13.28 9.58
N ILE A 44 -9.16 13.11 8.33
CA ILE A 44 -10.11 14.04 7.68
C ILE A 44 -11.46 14.06 8.42
N LYS A 45 -11.98 12.90 8.85
CA LYS A 45 -13.23 12.82 9.62
C LYS A 45 -13.16 13.49 11.00
N SER A 46 -11.98 13.67 11.57
CA SER A 46 -11.80 14.36 12.87
C SER A 46 -11.89 15.89 12.78
N TYR A 47 -11.93 16.48 11.59
CA TYR A 47 -12.10 17.92 11.44
C TYR A 47 -13.52 18.34 11.83
N SER A 48 -13.64 19.48 12.54
CA SER A 48 -14.94 20.00 13.01
C SER A 48 -15.91 20.35 11.88
N LYS A 49 -15.37 20.72 10.70
CA LYS A 49 -16.17 20.95 9.49
C LYS A 49 -16.52 19.61 8.86
N LYS A 50 -17.79 19.43 8.46
CA LYS A 50 -18.20 18.26 7.68
C LYS A 50 -17.63 18.37 6.26
N ILE A 51 -16.56 17.63 5.98
CA ILE A 51 -15.91 17.58 4.67
C ILE A 51 -16.39 16.33 3.94
N VAL A 52 -17.10 16.52 2.82
CA VAL A 52 -17.68 15.43 2.03
C VAL A 52 -16.59 14.76 1.19
N GLU A 53 -16.51 13.43 1.28
CA GLU A 53 -15.56 12.62 0.52
C GLU A 53 -15.74 12.80 -1.00
N GLY A 54 -14.63 12.89 -1.73
CA GLY A 54 -14.62 13.11 -3.18
C GLY A 54 -14.73 14.58 -3.63
N THR A 55 -15.04 15.51 -2.72
CA THR A 55 -15.00 16.95 -3.04
C THR A 55 -13.56 17.46 -3.29
N PRO A 56 -13.37 18.59 -3.99
CA PRO A 56 -12.05 19.18 -4.18
C PRO A 56 -11.32 19.47 -2.86
N GLU A 57 -12.02 20.02 -1.87
CA GLU A 57 -11.48 20.28 -0.53
C GLU A 57 -11.01 18.99 0.15
N TRP A 58 -11.79 17.93 0.07
CA TRP A 58 -11.42 16.62 0.60
C TRP A 58 -10.18 16.05 -0.08
N LYS A 59 -10.09 16.14 -1.41
CA LYS A 59 -8.94 15.62 -2.19
C LYS A 59 -7.64 16.34 -1.82
N ILE A 60 -7.69 17.66 -1.63
CA ILE A 60 -6.53 18.45 -1.21
C ILE A 60 -6.04 18.00 0.17
N LEU A 61 -6.95 17.84 1.14
CA LEU A 61 -6.61 17.35 2.46
C LEU A 61 -6.10 15.90 2.44
N TYR A 62 -6.73 15.04 1.67
CA TYR A 62 -6.32 13.65 1.49
C TYR A 62 -4.87 13.58 1.02
N ASN A 63 -4.53 14.27 -0.08
CA ASN A 63 -3.17 14.23 -0.63
C ASN A 63 -2.14 14.70 0.39
N ARG A 64 -2.40 15.83 1.06
CA ARG A 64 -1.48 16.37 2.08
C ARG A 64 -1.28 15.40 3.25
N ILE A 65 -2.38 14.87 3.80
CA ILE A 65 -2.32 13.97 4.96
C ILE A 65 -1.72 12.62 4.58
N TYR A 66 -1.94 12.18 3.33
CA TYR A 66 -1.35 10.96 2.77
C TYR A 66 0.16 11.10 2.61
N GLU A 67 0.66 12.21 2.04
CA GLU A 67 2.10 12.52 1.99
C GLU A 67 2.73 12.55 3.39
N ASP A 68 2.07 13.18 4.36
CA ASP A 68 2.54 13.19 5.75
C ASP A 68 2.57 11.78 6.37
N ALA A 69 1.63 10.91 5.98
CA ALA A 69 1.58 9.52 6.44
C ALA A 69 2.69 8.66 5.82
N LEU A 70 3.06 8.92 4.56
CA LEU A 70 4.18 8.27 3.87
C LEU A 70 5.53 8.68 4.45
N LYS A 71 5.77 9.99 4.62
CA LYS A 71 7.02 10.52 5.21
C LYS A 71 7.28 9.95 6.60
N ARG A 72 6.25 9.84 7.45
CA ARG A 72 6.37 9.26 8.79
C ARG A 72 6.73 7.76 8.79
N ARG A 73 6.46 7.05 7.68
CA ARG A 73 6.80 5.63 7.49
C ARG A 73 8.11 5.44 6.73
N GLY A 74 8.78 6.52 6.31
CA GLY A 74 10.00 6.45 5.49
C GLY A 74 9.76 5.94 4.06
N LEU A 75 8.53 6.07 3.56
CA LEU A 75 8.13 5.65 2.21
C LEU A 75 8.25 6.78 1.16
N MET A 76 8.62 7.98 1.61
CA MET A 76 8.81 9.19 0.81
C MET A 76 9.98 9.99 1.40
#